data_AF-D0NA01-F1
#
_entry.id   AF-D0NA01-F1
#
_cell.length_a   1.000
_cell.length_b   1.000
_cell.length_c   1.000
_cell.angle_alpha   90.00
_cell.angle_beta   90.00
_cell.angle_gamma   90.00
#
_symmetry.space_group_name_H-M   'P 1'
#
loop_
_entity.id
_entity.type
_entity.pdbx_description
1 polymer ?
#
loop_
_entity_poly.entity_id
_entity_poly.type
_entity_poly.pdbx_seq_one_letter_code
_entity_poly.pdbx_strand_id
1 'polypeptide(L)'
;MDQSENLELLARIERQLRVRPVCDNTRAKDVDVFVDDWAPPSAQTSRELWTLVLEVVFAPLWLRIRAAELLNVCCDMGEADSDEIVRINSQETHKLRAIVSSTCQALEELDATDTKQAEQLFTWFGFLERVLLATHSDVCVQVFQNSMYAGMLTKMLRLLSACSTKVFAAATVCLGLFHDHEKKCRRSVLVGEVLRDMKDGREHLSGALLHVINSCGCPCPTERTVHLWNALQLFGDILADETASALVFVNDFKVLIDLVIRECTDLPQEHVTRLHCMQLLERVLGSQLYLQTQMYRKRELWGLLESLLGAGAREDSVMPKDVMDKIKQILVNYVDLLD
;
A
#
# COMPACT_ATOMS: atom_id res chain seq x y z
N MET A 1 -30.14 -2.76 -15.85
CA MET A 1 -30.46 -1.38 -15.46
C MET A 1 -30.15 -0.48 -16.63
N ASP A 2 -31.02 0.49 -16.88
CA ASP A 2 -30.77 1.55 -17.84
C ASP A 2 -29.69 2.50 -17.28
N GLN A 3 -28.83 3.08 -18.14
CA GLN A 3 -27.79 4.02 -17.68
C GLN A 3 -28.40 5.22 -16.93
N SER A 4 -29.64 5.57 -17.27
CA SER A 4 -30.43 6.59 -16.56
C SER A 4 -30.71 6.22 -15.10
N GLU A 5 -31.03 4.96 -14.82
CA GLU A 5 -31.32 4.47 -13.45
C GLU A 5 -30.07 4.53 -12.58
N ASN A 6 -28.92 4.15 -13.12
CA ASN A 6 -27.63 4.20 -12.42
C ASN A 6 -27.20 5.64 -12.10
N LEU A 7 -27.47 6.58 -13.01
CA LEU A 7 -27.21 8.01 -12.81
C LEU A 7 -28.12 8.60 -11.72
N GLU A 8 -29.40 8.27 -11.73
CA GLU A 8 -30.34 8.70 -10.70
C GLU A 8 -29.97 8.13 -9.33
N LEU A 9 -29.55 6.86 -9.29
CA LEU A 9 -29.06 6.18 -8.11
C LEU A 9 -27.83 6.90 -7.52
N LEU A 10 -26.80 7.17 -8.32
CA LEU A 10 -25.64 7.93 -7.85
C LEU A 10 -26.03 9.33 -7.39
N ALA A 11 -26.85 10.06 -8.16
CA ALA A 11 -27.27 11.39 -7.77
C ALA A 11 -28.08 11.41 -6.45
N ARG A 12 -28.84 10.35 -6.18
CA ARG A 12 -29.54 10.14 -4.91
C ARG A 12 -28.56 9.88 -3.77
N ILE A 13 -27.62 8.96 -3.96
CA ILE A 13 -26.61 8.61 -2.94
C ILE A 13 -25.69 9.80 -2.67
N GLU A 14 -25.26 10.52 -3.69
CA GLU A 14 -24.49 11.75 -3.56
C GLU A 14 -25.24 12.80 -2.76
N ARG A 15 -26.54 12.99 -3.00
CA ARG A 15 -27.36 13.92 -2.21
C ARG A 15 -27.47 13.48 -0.75
N GLN A 16 -27.56 12.17 -0.50
CA GLN A 16 -27.58 11.61 0.86
C GLN A 16 -26.23 11.82 1.58
N LEU A 17 -25.11 11.69 0.85
CA LEU A 17 -23.76 11.85 1.40
C LEU A 17 -23.29 13.32 1.46
N ARG A 18 -23.86 14.24 0.66
CA ARG A 18 -23.46 15.66 0.54
C ARG A 18 -24.30 16.67 1.36
N VAL A 19 -25.02 16.26 2.40
CA VAL A 19 -25.47 17.21 3.43
C VAL A 19 -24.24 17.51 4.32
N ARG A 20 -23.27 18.41 4.08
CA ARG A 20 -23.04 19.67 3.32
C ARG A 20 -21.52 19.82 3.11
N PRO A 21 -21.01 20.73 2.25
CA PRO A 21 -19.74 21.42 2.52
C PRO A 21 -19.99 22.67 3.40
N VAL A 22 -19.29 22.75 4.54
CA VAL A 22 -18.95 23.99 5.26
C VAL A 22 -17.94 24.74 4.36
N CYS A 23 -17.96 26.05 4.08
CA CYS A 23 -18.29 27.24 4.86
C CYS A 23 -18.52 28.41 3.89
N ASP A 24 -19.37 29.38 4.24
CA ASP A 24 -19.04 30.78 3.93
C ASP A 24 -19.51 31.68 5.07
N ASN A 25 -18.54 32.38 5.66
CA ASN A 25 -18.75 33.41 6.66
C ASN A 25 -19.49 34.59 6.01
N THR A 26 -20.77 34.76 6.28
CA THR A 26 -21.37 36.09 6.30
C THR A 26 -22.56 36.13 7.25
N ARG A 27 -22.50 37.12 8.14
CA ARG A 27 -23.49 37.47 9.16
C ARG A 27 -24.93 37.42 8.63
N ALA A 28 -25.77 36.57 9.22
CA ALA A 28 -27.21 36.81 9.31
C ALA A 28 -27.76 36.12 10.56
N LYS A 29 -28.49 36.90 11.36
CA LYS A 29 -29.22 36.46 12.55
C LYS A 29 -30.44 35.61 12.15
N ASP A 30 -30.82 34.74 13.08
CA ASP A 30 -32.14 34.12 13.24
C ASP A 30 -32.65 33.28 12.06
N VAL A 31 -32.57 31.95 12.19
CA VAL A 31 -33.72 31.02 12.22
C VAL A 31 -33.20 29.68 12.79
N ASP A 32 -33.73 29.29 13.96
CA ASP A 32 -33.69 27.90 14.48
C ASP A 32 -34.43 26.97 13.51
N VAL A 33 -33.72 26.19 12.68
CA VAL A 33 -34.29 25.06 11.94
C VAL A 33 -33.19 24.01 11.63
N PHE A 34 -33.41 22.79 12.18
CA PHE A 34 -32.76 21.49 11.98
C PHE A 34 -31.29 21.29 12.40
N VAL A 35 -31.14 20.71 13.59
CA VAL A 35 -30.14 19.67 13.85
C VAL A 35 -30.51 18.48 12.96
N ASP A 36 -29.88 18.34 11.80
CA ASP A 36 -29.96 17.10 11.02
C ASP A 36 -29.02 16.09 11.69
N ASP A 37 -29.64 15.08 12.32
CA ASP A 37 -28.98 13.84 12.73
C ASP A 37 -28.29 13.22 11.50
N TRP A 38 -26.98 13.06 11.59
CA TRP A 38 -26.18 12.35 10.61
C TRP A 38 -26.60 10.88 10.61
N ALA A 39 -27.38 10.44 9.61
CA ALA A 39 -27.66 9.02 9.44
C ALA A 39 -26.42 8.34 8.79
N PRO A 40 -25.78 7.35 9.45
CA PRO A 40 -24.71 6.59 8.82
C PRO A 40 -25.18 5.94 7.52
N PRO A 41 -24.28 5.73 6.53
CA PRO A 41 -24.67 5.15 5.25
C PRO A 41 -25.36 3.80 5.47
N SER A 42 -26.59 3.67 4.95
CA SER A 42 -27.37 2.45 5.15
C SER A 42 -26.69 1.25 4.47
N ALA A 43 -26.84 0.05 5.04
CA ALA A 43 -26.35 -1.19 4.42
C ALA A 43 -26.92 -1.45 3.01
N GLN A 44 -28.01 -0.77 2.65
CA GLN A 44 -28.58 -0.78 1.30
C GLN A 44 -27.76 0.09 0.35
N THR A 45 -27.39 1.30 0.77
CA THR A 45 -26.54 2.23 0.01
C THR A 45 -25.20 1.59 -0.37
N SER A 46 -24.55 0.93 0.60
CA SER A 46 -23.28 0.22 0.35
C SER A 46 -23.43 -0.92 -0.65
N ARG A 47 -24.53 -1.70 -0.58
CA ARG A 47 -24.82 -2.77 -1.53
C ARG A 47 -25.06 -2.24 -2.95
N GLU A 48 -25.82 -1.15 -3.07
CA GLU A 48 -26.08 -0.48 -4.35
C GLU A 48 -24.79 0.01 -5.03
N LEU A 49 -23.89 0.65 -4.25
CA LEU A 49 -22.59 1.09 -4.77
C LEU A 49 -21.69 -0.08 -5.17
N TRP A 50 -21.68 -1.18 -4.40
CA TRP A 50 -20.96 -2.39 -4.76
C TRP A 50 -21.44 -2.98 -6.08
N THR A 51 -22.76 -3.07 -6.28
CA THR A 51 -23.32 -3.53 -7.55
C THR A 51 -22.77 -2.70 -8.71
N LEU A 52 -22.75 -1.37 -8.59
CA LEU A 52 -22.20 -0.50 -9.62
C LEU A 52 -20.71 -0.74 -9.87
N VAL A 53 -19.88 -0.85 -8.82
CA VAL A 53 -18.44 -1.12 -8.96
C VAL A 53 -18.17 -2.44 -9.70
N LEU A 54 -18.99 -3.46 -9.46
CA LEU A 54 -18.80 -4.81 -9.97
C LEU A 54 -19.38 -5.05 -11.36
N GLU A 55 -20.21 -4.12 -11.87
CA GLU A 55 -20.84 -4.23 -13.19
C GLU A 55 -19.87 -3.90 -14.35
N VAL A 56 -18.74 -4.61 -14.41
CA VAL A 56 -17.65 -4.39 -15.38
C VAL A 56 -18.10 -4.42 -16.85
N VAL A 57 -19.16 -5.18 -17.14
CA VAL A 57 -19.70 -5.37 -18.51
C VAL A 57 -20.68 -4.28 -18.91
N PHE A 58 -21.41 -3.68 -17.96
CA PHE A 58 -22.56 -2.84 -18.25
C PHE A 58 -22.37 -1.38 -17.79
N ALA A 59 -21.54 -1.15 -16.77
CA ALA A 59 -21.25 0.17 -16.24
C ALA A 59 -19.99 0.76 -16.88
N PRO A 60 -20.06 1.98 -17.46
CA PRO A 60 -18.87 2.66 -17.97
C PRO A 60 -17.85 2.92 -16.84
N LEU A 61 -16.56 2.95 -17.17
CA LEU A 61 -15.48 3.04 -16.19
C LEU A 61 -15.62 4.24 -15.23
N TRP A 62 -15.95 5.42 -15.76
CA TRP A 62 -16.13 6.62 -14.94
C TRP A 62 -17.24 6.45 -13.87
N LEU A 63 -18.28 5.67 -14.16
CA LEU A 63 -19.38 5.39 -13.23
C LEU A 63 -18.90 4.49 -12.10
N ARG A 64 -18.10 3.47 -12.43
CA ARG A 64 -17.47 2.58 -11.45
C ARG A 64 -16.49 3.32 -10.54
N ILE A 65 -15.68 4.20 -11.10
CA ILE A 65 -14.76 5.05 -10.33
C ILE A 65 -15.54 5.97 -9.39
N ARG A 66 -16.64 6.57 -9.88
CA ARG A 66 -17.49 7.41 -9.03
C ARG A 66 -18.16 6.62 -7.91
N ALA A 67 -18.63 5.41 -8.18
CA ALA A 67 -19.17 4.53 -7.13
C ALA A 67 -18.09 4.14 -6.09
N ALA A 68 -16.87 3.85 -6.53
CA ALA A 68 -15.72 3.56 -5.67
C ALA A 68 -15.35 4.78 -4.79
N GLU A 69 -15.40 6.00 -5.34
CA GLU A 69 -15.21 7.25 -4.58
C GLU A 69 -16.25 7.38 -3.46
N LEU A 70 -17.53 7.14 -3.76
CA LEU A 70 -18.60 7.23 -2.76
C LEU A 70 -18.48 6.12 -1.70
N LEU A 71 -18.04 4.91 -2.08
CA LEU A 71 -17.72 3.86 -1.12
C LEU A 71 -16.60 4.29 -0.17
N ASN A 72 -15.56 4.97 -0.67
CA ASN A 72 -14.51 5.50 0.17
C ASN A 72 -15.08 6.51 1.18
N VAL A 73 -15.90 7.46 0.72
CA VAL A 73 -16.56 8.42 1.62
C VAL A 73 -17.42 7.71 2.68
N CYS A 74 -18.19 6.69 2.30
CA CYS A 74 -18.99 5.91 3.24
C CYS A 74 -18.16 5.26 4.35
N CYS A 75 -16.96 4.74 4.03
CA CYS A 75 -16.14 4.08 5.04
C CYS A 75 -15.41 5.08 5.95
N ASP A 76 -15.09 6.28 5.47
CA ASP A 76 -14.49 7.35 6.29
C ASP A 76 -15.49 7.93 7.30
N MET A 77 -16.78 7.85 6.99
CA MET A 77 -17.88 8.36 7.81
C MET A 77 -18.37 7.35 8.87
N GLY A 78 -18.04 6.06 8.75
CA GLY A 78 -18.48 5.02 9.68
C GLY A 78 -17.52 4.87 10.86
N GLU A 79 -18.01 5.05 12.09
CA GLU A 79 -17.26 4.67 13.30
C GLU A 79 -17.03 3.15 13.31
N ALA A 80 -15.75 2.75 13.34
CA ALA A 80 -15.16 1.44 13.72
C ALA A 80 -15.69 0.10 13.13
N ASP A 81 -16.93 -0.01 12.66
CA ASP A 81 -17.53 -1.21 12.03
C ASP A 81 -17.57 -1.11 10.49
N SER A 82 -16.88 -0.12 9.89
CA SER A 82 -16.85 0.11 8.44
C SER A 82 -16.12 -0.98 7.64
N ASP A 83 -15.38 -1.88 8.31
CA ASP A 83 -14.73 -3.04 7.69
C ASP A 83 -15.73 -3.98 7.00
N GLU A 84 -16.98 -4.07 7.48
CA GLU A 84 -18.01 -4.90 6.83
C GLU A 84 -18.38 -4.41 5.44
N ILE A 85 -18.27 -3.09 5.17
CA ILE A 85 -18.66 -2.53 3.88
C ILE A 85 -17.75 -3.07 2.79
N VAL A 86 -16.45 -3.21 3.04
CA VAL A 86 -15.46 -3.46 1.98
C VAL A 86 -14.95 -4.91 1.97
N ARG A 87 -15.20 -5.67 3.04
CA ARG A 87 -14.74 -7.05 3.19
C ARG A 87 -15.40 -8.01 2.20
N ILE A 88 -14.59 -8.66 1.39
CA ILE A 88 -15.03 -9.72 0.49
C ILE A 88 -14.81 -11.07 1.17
N ASN A 89 -15.86 -11.89 1.23
CA ASN A 89 -15.78 -13.23 1.81
C ASN A 89 -15.50 -14.31 0.73
N SER A 90 -15.28 -15.54 1.18
CA SER A 90 -14.94 -16.69 0.30
C SER A 90 -16.05 -17.07 -0.69
N GLN A 91 -17.31 -16.70 -0.46
CA GLN A 91 -18.43 -16.93 -1.39
C GLN A 91 -18.50 -15.86 -2.48
N GLU A 92 -17.82 -14.73 -2.28
CA GLU A 92 -17.88 -13.55 -3.12
C GLU A 92 -16.59 -13.33 -3.93
N THR A 93 -15.81 -14.38 -4.18
CA THR A 93 -14.52 -14.29 -4.88
C THR A 93 -14.64 -13.76 -6.32
N HIS A 94 -15.81 -13.87 -6.93
CA HIS A 94 -16.14 -13.24 -8.20
C HIS A 94 -16.01 -11.70 -8.14
N LYS A 95 -16.25 -11.08 -6.97
CA LYS A 95 -16.09 -9.65 -6.75
C LYS A 95 -14.64 -9.22 -6.90
N LEU A 96 -13.70 -9.93 -6.26
CA LEU A 96 -12.27 -9.64 -6.42
C LEU A 96 -11.81 -9.79 -7.86
N ARG A 97 -12.30 -10.78 -8.61
CA ARG A 97 -11.98 -10.93 -10.04
C ARG A 97 -12.48 -9.74 -10.86
N ALA A 98 -13.70 -9.25 -10.57
CA ALA A 98 -14.25 -8.06 -11.19
C ALA A 98 -13.44 -6.79 -10.85
N ILE A 99 -12.94 -6.67 -9.62
CA ILE A 99 -12.04 -5.58 -9.21
C ILE A 99 -10.73 -5.67 -9.98
N VAL A 100 -10.08 -6.85 -10.06
CA VAL A 100 -8.86 -7.02 -10.86
C VAL A 100 -9.08 -6.65 -12.33
N SER A 101 -10.19 -7.11 -12.93
CA SER A 101 -10.56 -6.74 -14.29
C SER A 101 -10.78 -5.24 -14.45
N SER A 102 -11.46 -4.61 -13.49
CA SER A 102 -11.71 -3.16 -13.50
C SER A 102 -10.43 -2.36 -13.33
N THR A 103 -9.50 -2.82 -12.51
CA THR A 103 -8.17 -2.22 -12.34
C THR A 103 -7.37 -2.32 -13.63
N CYS A 104 -7.38 -3.47 -14.32
CA CYS A 104 -6.77 -3.58 -15.65
C CYS A 104 -7.33 -2.54 -16.63
N GLN A 105 -8.66 -2.39 -16.68
CA GLN A 105 -9.30 -1.43 -17.56
C GLN A 105 -8.98 0.01 -17.17
N ALA A 106 -8.99 0.35 -15.88
CA ALA A 106 -8.61 1.67 -15.39
C ALA A 106 -7.17 2.04 -15.80
N LEU A 107 -6.25 1.09 -15.72
CA LEU A 107 -4.86 1.24 -16.13
C LEU A 107 -4.66 1.35 -17.65
N GLU A 108 -5.62 0.89 -18.46
CA GLU A 108 -5.56 0.95 -19.93
C GLU A 108 -6.24 2.21 -20.50
N GLU A 109 -7.35 2.64 -19.88
CA GLU A 109 -8.18 3.73 -20.40
C GLU A 109 -7.81 5.11 -19.83
N LEU A 110 -7.18 5.17 -18.66
CA LEU A 110 -6.85 6.43 -18.00
C LEU A 110 -5.38 6.82 -18.19
N ASP A 111 -5.18 8.08 -18.57
CA ASP A 111 -3.86 8.71 -18.68
C ASP A 111 -3.42 9.29 -17.33
N ALA A 112 -2.41 8.69 -16.72
CA ALA A 112 -1.86 9.15 -15.44
C ALA A 112 -1.03 10.43 -15.51
N THR A 113 -0.80 10.96 -16.71
CA THR A 113 -0.18 12.27 -16.94
C THR A 113 -1.21 13.40 -17.04
N ASP A 114 -2.45 13.09 -17.39
CA ASP A 114 -3.57 14.03 -17.30
C ASP A 114 -4.00 14.19 -15.85
N THR A 115 -4.19 15.44 -15.40
CA THR A 115 -4.45 15.73 -13.98
C THR A 115 -5.79 15.16 -13.50
N LYS A 116 -6.85 15.20 -14.33
CA LYS A 116 -8.17 14.72 -13.94
C LYS A 116 -8.22 13.19 -13.93
N GLN A 117 -7.62 12.56 -14.93
CA GLN A 117 -7.56 11.11 -15.02
C GLN A 117 -6.60 10.51 -13.96
N ALA A 118 -5.52 11.21 -13.61
CA ALA A 118 -4.68 10.84 -12.48
C ALA A 118 -5.44 10.89 -11.14
N GLU A 119 -6.34 11.86 -10.95
CA GLU A 119 -7.20 11.92 -9.76
C GLU A 119 -8.19 10.76 -9.71
N GLN A 120 -8.72 10.34 -10.86
CA GLN A 120 -9.56 9.14 -10.98
C GLN A 120 -8.78 7.86 -10.65
N LEU A 121 -7.55 7.72 -11.15
CA LEU A 121 -6.66 6.60 -10.81
C LEU A 121 -6.31 6.58 -9.31
N PHE A 122 -5.98 7.75 -8.75
CA PHE A 122 -5.70 7.87 -7.31
C PHE A 122 -6.90 7.42 -6.47
N THR A 123 -8.10 7.85 -6.85
CA THR A 123 -9.36 7.45 -6.19
C THR A 123 -9.58 5.94 -6.29
N TRP A 124 -9.35 5.36 -7.47
CA TRP A 124 -9.47 3.92 -7.69
C TRP A 124 -8.47 3.13 -6.84
N PHE A 125 -7.20 3.57 -6.74
CA PHE A 125 -6.22 2.92 -5.89
C PHE A 125 -6.54 3.04 -4.40
N GLY A 126 -7.08 4.16 -3.94
CA GLY A 126 -7.57 4.28 -2.56
C GLY A 126 -8.71 3.30 -2.25
N PHE A 127 -9.60 3.07 -3.22
CA PHE A 127 -10.61 2.00 -3.09
C PHE A 127 -9.97 0.61 -3.05
N LEU A 128 -9.02 0.34 -3.95
CA LEU A 128 -8.32 -0.94 -4.00
C LEU A 128 -7.54 -1.24 -2.71
N GLU A 129 -6.86 -0.24 -2.15
CA GLU A 129 -6.16 -0.30 -0.86
C GLU A 129 -7.11 -0.78 0.24
N ARG A 130 -8.29 -0.17 0.36
CA ARG A 130 -9.30 -0.55 1.36
C ARG A 130 -9.81 -1.97 1.15
N VAL A 131 -10.05 -2.37 -0.10
CA VAL A 131 -10.44 -3.74 -0.44
C VAL A 131 -9.41 -4.74 0.06
N LEU A 132 -8.13 -4.48 -0.17
CA LEU A 132 -7.05 -5.37 0.26
C LEU A 132 -6.92 -5.40 1.79
N LEU A 133 -6.95 -4.25 2.46
CA LEU A 133 -6.86 -4.19 3.91
C LEU A 133 -8.01 -4.93 4.61
N ALA A 134 -9.24 -4.83 4.09
CA ALA A 134 -10.43 -5.47 4.67
C ALA A 134 -10.57 -6.96 4.31
N THR A 135 -9.94 -7.42 3.23
CA THR A 135 -10.13 -8.78 2.71
C THR A 135 -9.08 -9.74 3.26
N HIS A 136 -9.49 -10.90 3.77
CA HIS A 136 -8.53 -11.90 4.22
C HIS A 136 -7.76 -12.54 3.05
N SER A 137 -6.48 -12.85 3.29
CA SER A 137 -5.59 -13.39 2.26
C SER A 137 -6.08 -14.71 1.65
N ASP A 138 -6.77 -15.56 2.40
CA ASP A 138 -7.32 -16.84 1.91
C ASP A 138 -8.35 -16.65 0.78
N VAL A 139 -9.09 -15.54 0.79
CA VAL A 139 -10.01 -15.15 -0.28
C VAL A 139 -9.24 -14.74 -1.53
N CYS A 140 -8.12 -14.02 -1.37
CA CYS A 140 -7.27 -13.55 -2.46
C CYS A 140 -6.55 -14.68 -3.21
N VAL A 141 -6.29 -15.84 -2.57
CA VAL A 141 -5.61 -17.01 -3.17
C VAL A 141 -6.19 -17.39 -4.54
N GLN A 142 -7.52 -17.35 -4.67
CA GLN A 142 -8.21 -17.79 -5.89
C GLN A 142 -7.95 -16.86 -7.08
N VAL A 143 -7.54 -15.63 -6.82
CA VAL A 143 -7.27 -14.61 -7.84
C VAL A 143 -5.81 -14.65 -8.27
N PHE A 144 -4.90 -14.98 -7.36
CA PHE A 144 -3.46 -15.08 -7.64
C PHE A 144 -3.10 -16.13 -8.70
N GLN A 145 -3.96 -17.13 -8.91
CA GLN A 145 -3.76 -18.17 -9.93
C GLN A 145 -4.19 -17.72 -11.35
N ASN A 146 -4.83 -16.56 -11.47
CA ASN A 146 -5.39 -16.09 -12.74
C ASN A 146 -4.34 -15.24 -13.49
N SER A 147 -4.15 -15.51 -14.79
CA SER A 147 -3.23 -14.73 -15.63
C SER A 147 -3.60 -13.24 -15.68
N MET A 148 -4.87 -12.89 -15.50
CA MET A 148 -5.32 -11.51 -15.42
C MET A 148 -4.71 -10.76 -14.22
N TYR A 149 -4.46 -11.45 -13.11
CA TYR A 149 -3.83 -10.86 -11.93
C TYR A 149 -2.38 -10.46 -12.20
N ALA A 150 -1.58 -11.37 -12.79
CA ALA A 150 -0.22 -11.04 -13.24
C ALA A 150 -0.22 -9.90 -14.27
N GLY A 151 -1.20 -9.89 -15.19
CA GLY A 151 -1.41 -8.80 -16.13
C GLY A 151 -1.71 -7.45 -15.46
N MET A 152 -2.54 -7.43 -14.41
CA MET A 152 -2.82 -6.24 -13.61
C MET A 152 -1.53 -5.72 -12.93
N LEU A 153 -0.78 -6.59 -12.25
CA LEU A 153 0.48 -6.20 -11.60
C LEU A 153 1.49 -5.63 -12.61
N THR A 154 1.61 -6.26 -13.78
CA THR A 154 2.45 -5.78 -14.88
C THR A 154 2.08 -4.36 -15.30
N LYS A 155 0.78 -4.08 -15.43
CA LYS A 155 0.28 -2.74 -15.78
C LYS A 155 0.53 -1.72 -14.68
N MET A 156 0.33 -2.10 -13.41
CA MET A 156 0.63 -1.23 -12.27
C MET A 156 2.12 -0.86 -12.22
N LEU A 157 3.02 -1.81 -12.51
CA LEU A 157 4.45 -1.52 -12.59
C LEU A 157 4.80 -0.58 -13.74
N ARG A 158 4.21 -0.77 -14.92
CA ARG A 158 4.40 0.14 -16.08
C ARG A 158 3.93 1.56 -15.78
N LEU A 159 2.83 1.70 -15.04
CA LEU A 159 2.29 2.99 -14.63
C LEU A 159 3.31 3.85 -13.88
N LEU A 160 4.20 3.22 -13.11
CA LEU A 160 5.20 3.92 -12.30
C LEU A 160 6.18 4.76 -13.13
N SER A 161 6.33 4.46 -14.43
CA SER A 161 7.20 5.23 -15.34
C SER A 161 6.62 6.58 -15.77
N ALA A 162 5.29 6.74 -15.72
CA ALA A 162 4.61 7.90 -16.28
C ALA A 162 3.31 8.20 -15.51
N CYS A 163 3.46 8.64 -14.26
CA CYS A 163 2.32 9.06 -13.44
C CYS A 163 2.66 10.21 -12.49
N SER A 164 1.62 10.88 -11.99
CA SER A 164 1.79 11.86 -10.91
C SER A 164 2.31 11.22 -9.62
N THR A 165 2.97 11.99 -8.76
CA THR A 165 3.51 11.51 -7.46
C THR A 165 2.43 10.87 -6.57
N LYS A 166 1.18 11.35 -6.64
CA LYS A 166 0.06 10.78 -5.86
C LYS A 166 -0.29 9.37 -6.34
N VAL A 167 -0.44 9.21 -7.65
CA VAL A 167 -0.75 7.92 -8.29
C VAL A 167 0.41 6.94 -8.08
N PHE A 168 1.64 7.43 -8.19
CA PHE A 168 2.87 6.70 -7.94
C PHE A 168 2.92 6.08 -6.53
N ALA A 169 2.61 6.88 -5.50
CA ALA A 169 2.56 6.39 -4.13
C ALA A 169 1.41 5.40 -3.92
N ALA A 170 0.20 5.71 -4.38
CA ALA A 170 -0.98 4.87 -4.19
C ALA A 170 -0.86 3.49 -4.88
N ALA A 171 -0.34 3.46 -6.11
CA ALA A 171 -0.06 2.22 -6.83
C ALA A 171 0.97 1.36 -6.09
N THR A 172 2.01 1.99 -5.53
CA THR A 172 3.07 1.29 -4.78
C THR A 172 2.56 0.71 -3.47
N VAL A 173 1.69 1.43 -2.77
CA VAL A 173 0.99 0.93 -1.57
C VAL A 173 0.18 -0.32 -1.92
N CYS A 174 -0.59 -0.28 -3.01
CA CYS A 174 -1.37 -1.43 -3.47
C CYS A 174 -0.47 -2.62 -3.85
N LEU A 175 0.67 -2.39 -4.53
CA LEU A 175 1.64 -3.45 -4.83
C LEU A 175 2.19 -4.11 -3.54
N GLY A 176 2.49 -3.31 -2.51
CA GLY A 176 2.92 -3.83 -1.21
C GLY A 176 1.84 -4.68 -0.52
N LEU A 177 0.57 -4.25 -0.57
CA LEU A 177 -0.56 -5.00 -0.02
C LEU A 177 -0.79 -6.33 -0.75
N PHE A 178 -0.77 -6.31 -2.08
CA PHE A 178 -0.85 -7.53 -2.89
C PHE A 178 0.25 -8.52 -2.52
N HIS A 179 1.48 -8.04 -2.41
CA HIS A 179 2.63 -8.87 -2.02
C HIS A 179 2.46 -9.50 -0.63
N ASP A 180 1.99 -8.74 0.36
CA ASP A 180 1.73 -9.30 1.70
C ASP A 180 0.67 -10.41 1.65
N HIS A 181 -0.42 -10.22 0.90
CA HIS A 181 -1.40 -11.30 0.70
C HIS A 181 -0.80 -12.51 -0.02
N GLU A 182 -0.02 -12.32 -1.08
CA GLU A 182 0.67 -13.40 -1.77
C GLU A 182 1.54 -14.21 -0.80
N LYS A 183 2.33 -13.52 0.02
CA LYS A 183 3.24 -14.14 0.99
C LYS A 183 2.49 -14.96 2.05
N LYS A 184 1.42 -14.40 2.62
CA LYS A 184 0.53 -15.11 3.55
C LYS A 184 -0.09 -16.36 2.91
N CYS A 185 -0.26 -16.34 1.60
CA CYS A 185 -0.77 -17.45 0.79
C CYS A 185 0.33 -18.39 0.26
N ARG A 186 1.60 -18.17 0.63
CA ARG A 186 2.77 -18.89 0.11
C ARG A 186 2.88 -18.83 -1.42
N ARG A 187 2.53 -17.69 -2.00
CA ARG A 187 2.67 -17.33 -3.41
C ARG A 187 3.69 -16.21 -3.55
N SER A 188 4.23 -16.04 -4.75
CA SER A 188 5.17 -14.98 -5.10
C SER A 188 5.00 -14.67 -6.58
N VAL A 189 3.87 -14.09 -6.93
CA VAL A 189 3.53 -13.72 -8.31
C VAL A 189 4.22 -12.39 -8.64
N LEU A 190 4.12 -11.38 -7.77
CA LEU A 190 4.75 -10.08 -8.01
C LEU A 190 6.28 -10.23 -8.15
N VAL A 191 6.94 -10.79 -7.13
CA VAL A 191 8.41 -10.92 -7.13
C VAL A 191 8.89 -12.10 -7.97
N GLY A 192 8.29 -13.27 -7.79
CA GLY A 192 8.77 -14.53 -8.39
C GLY A 192 8.40 -14.74 -9.86
N GLU A 193 7.41 -14.04 -10.39
CA GLU A 193 6.94 -14.17 -11.78
C GLU A 193 7.04 -12.83 -12.52
N VAL A 194 6.30 -11.81 -12.08
CA VAL A 194 6.14 -10.53 -12.82
C VAL A 194 7.44 -9.73 -12.90
N LEU A 195 8.13 -9.53 -11.77
CA LEU A 195 9.38 -8.75 -11.77
C LEU A 195 10.50 -9.43 -12.55
N ARG A 196 10.53 -10.77 -12.57
CA ARG A 196 11.53 -11.53 -13.33
C ARG A 196 11.33 -11.37 -14.85
N ASP A 197 10.09 -11.46 -15.31
CA ASP A 197 9.77 -11.54 -16.74
C ASP A 197 9.59 -10.18 -17.44
N MET A 198 9.30 -9.11 -16.69
CA MET A 198 9.11 -7.78 -17.27
C MET A 198 10.38 -7.20 -17.87
N LYS A 199 10.26 -6.21 -18.76
CA LYS A 199 11.41 -5.44 -19.28
C LYS A 199 11.34 -3.95 -18.93
N ASP A 200 10.14 -3.39 -18.91
CA ASP A 200 9.91 -1.94 -18.82
C ASP A 200 9.12 -1.55 -17.56
N GLY A 201 9.47 -0.43 -16.91
CA GLY A 201 8.74 0.16 -15.78
C GLY A 201 9.12 -0.37 -14.39
N ARG A 202 9.70 -1.57 -14.33
CA ARG A 202 10.13 -2.23 -13.06
C ARG A 202 11.30 -1.50 -12.39
N GLU A 203 12.11 -0.78 -13.15
CA GLU A 203 13.22 0.04 -12.68
C GLU A 203 12.78 1.18 -11.75
N HIS A 204 11.54 1.65 -11.88
CA HIS A 204 10.99 2.71 -11.03
C HIS A 204 10.46 2.19 -9.68
N LEU A 205 10.29 0.87 -9.53
CA LEU A 205 9.71 0.29 -8.32
C LEU A 205 10.57 0.55 -7.08
N SER A 206 11.90 0.47 -7.21
CA SER A 206 12.80 0.71 -6.08
C SER A 206 12.69 2.15 -5.56
N GLY A 207 12.77 3.15 -6.45
CA GLY A 207 12.47 4.54 -6.13
C GLY A 207 11.06 4.76 -5.55
N ALA A 208 10.07 4.01 -6.04
CA ALA A 208 8.70 4.09 -5.52
C ALA A 208 8.56 3.60 -4.09
N LEU A 209 9.18 2.46 -3.78
CA LEU A 209 9.20 1.92 -2.42
C LEU A 209 9.93 2.87 -1.47
N LEU A 210 11.07 3.46 -1.89
CA LEU A 210 11.76 4.48 -1.09
C LEU A 210 10.87 5.68 -0.81
N HIS A 211 10.11 6.14 -1.81
CA HIS A 211 9.17 7.25 -1.64
C HIS A 211 8.10 6.92 -0.60
N VAL A 212 7.50 5.73 -0.65
CA VAL A 212 6.49 5.29 0.34
C VAL A 212 7.11 5.18 1.73
N ILE A 213 8.27 4.53 1.87
CA ILE A 213 8.98 4.36 3.15
C ILE A 213 9.28 5.73 3.76
N ASN A 214 9.84 6.66 2.98
CA ASN A 214 10.20 7.98 3.48
C ASN A 214 8.97 8.84 3.82
N SER A 215 7.87 8.70 3.07
CA SER A 215 6.64 9.49 3.27
C SER A 215 5.80 9.02 4.47
N CYS A 216 6.09 7.84 5.02
CA CYS A 216 5.44 7.35 6.24
C CYS A 216 5.92 8.09 7.50
N GLY A 217 7.13 8.67 7.48
CA GLY A 217 7.72 9.38 8.61
C GLY A 217 8.23 8.46 9.73
N CYS A 218 8.88 9.08 10.74
CA CYS A 218 9.46 8.40 11.90
C CYS A 218 9.15 9.17 13.20
N PRO A 219 8.36 8.62 14.13
CA PRO A 219 7.61 7.38 14.01
C PRO A 219 6.47 7.49 12.98
N CYS A 220 6.13 6.36 12.34
CA CYS A 220 5.04 6.28 11.39
C CYS A 220 3.68 6.32 12.12
N PRO A 221 2.68 7.11 11.65
CA PRO A 221 1.32 7.05 12.17
C PRO A 221 0.73 5.63 12.12
N THR A 222 -0.13 5.30 13.10
CA THR A 222 -0.71 3.95 13.23
C THR A 222 -1.45 3.53 11.96
N GLU A 223 -2.18 4.45 11.32
CA GLU A 223 -2.97 4.18 10.12
C GLU A 223 -2.10 3.86 8.89
N ARG A 224 -0.83 4.29 8.89
CA ARG A 224 0.12 4.06 7.80
C ARG A 224 1.16 2.98 8.10
N THR A 225 1.12 2.42 9.31
CA THR A 225 2.11 1.45 9.76
C THR A 225 2.09 0.18 8.90
N VAL A 226 0.90 -0.31 8.51
CA VAL A 226 0.76 -1.46 7.60
C VAL A 226 1.42 -1.20 6.24
N HIS A 227 1.27 0.01 5.69
CA HIS A 227 1.87 0.40 4.41
C HIS A 227 3.39 0.44 4.50
N LEU A 228 3.93 0.99 5.58
CA LEU A 228 5.37 0.99 5.84
C LEU A 228 5.92 -0.44 5.92
N TRP A 229 5.29 -1.30 6.72
CA TRP A 229 5.77 -2.68 6.90
C TRP A 229 5.70 -3.49 5.62
N ASN A 230 4.63 -3.33 4.83
CA ASN A 230 4.50 -4.00 3.54
C ASN A 230 5.52 -3.49 2.52
N ALA A 231 5.81 -2.19 2.50
CA ALA A 231 6.86 -1.63 1.64
C ALA A 231 8.25 -2.14 2.03
N LEU A 232 8.59 -2.16 3.32
CA LEU A 232 9.85 -2.73 3.84
C LEU A 232 9.96 -4.22 3.49
N GLN A 233 8.88 -4.98 3.64
CA GLN A 233 8.84 -6.41 3.33
C GLN A 233 9.04 -6.66 1.83
N LEU A 234 8.31 -5.93 0.97
CA LEU A 234 8.44 -6.06 -0.48
C LEU A 234 9.86 -5.70 -0.94
N PHE A 235 10.44 -4.61 -0.43
CA PHE A 235 11.83 -4.27 -0.75
C PHE A 235 12.80 -5.39 -0.32
N GLY A 236 12.65 -5.90 0.91
CA GLY A 236 13.49 -6.99 1.41
C GLY A 236 13.37 -8.27 0.58
N ASP A 237 12.16 -8.61 0.13
CA ASP A 237 11.92 -9.80 -0.70
C ASP A 237 12.43 -9.60 -2.15
N ILE A 238 12.41 -8.37 -2.69
CA ILE A 238 13.09 -8.01 -3.96
C ILE A 238 14.60 -8.22 -3.83
N LEU A 239 15.21 -7.76 -2.74
CA LEU A 239 16.66 -7.91 -2.50
C LEU A 239 17.08 -9.37 -2.29
N ALA A 240 16.16 -10.21 -1.81
CA ALA A 240 16.39 -11.64 -1.61
C ALA A 240 16.31 -12.45 -2.92
N ASP A 241 15.69 -11.90 -3.96
CA ASP A 241 15.58 -12.53 -5.27
C ASP A 241 16.69 -12.03 -6.20
N GLU A 242 17.54 -12.90 -6.70
CA GLU A 242 18.70 -12.51 -7.53
C GLU A 242 18.28 -11.73 -8.78
N THR A 243 17.18 -12.14 -9.44
CA THR A 243 16.72 -11.50 -10.67
C THR A 243 16.02 -10.17 -10.38
N ALA A 244 15.17 -10.10 -9.36
CA ALA A 244 14.50 -8.87 -8.99
C ALA A 244 15.46 -7.84 -8.36
N SER A 245 16.46 -8.28 -7.61
CA SER A 245 17.47 -7.40 -7.00
C SER A 245 18.30 -6.65 -8.05
N ALA A 246 18.55 -7.26 -9.21
CA ALA A 246 19.24 -6.62 -10.32
C ALA A 246 18.50 -5.39 -10.89
N LEU A 247 17.23 -5.19 -10.52
CA LEU A 247 16.39 -4.06 -10.93
C LEU A 247 16.56 -2.83 -10.04
N VAL A 248 17.17 -3.01 -8.86
CA VAL A 248 17.38 -1.92 -7.91
C VAL A 248 18.63 -1.14 -8.33
N PHE A 249 18.47 0.15 -8.61
CA PHE A 249 19.61 1.00 -8.92
C PHE A 249 20.53 1.14 -7.70
N VAL A 250 21.83 1.20 -7.95
CA VAL A 250 22.86 1.39 -6.91
C VAL A 250 22.59 2.64 -6.05
N ASN A 251 22.08 3.72 -6.64
CA ASN A 251 21.75 4.92 -5.89
C ASN A 251 20.54 4.72 -4.98
N ASP A 252 19.48 4.07 -5.47
CA ASP A 252 18.30 3.74 -4.67
C ASP A 252 18.67 2.80 -3.52
N PHE A 253 19.55 1.82 -3.77
CA PHE A 253 20.08 0.96 -2.73
C PHE A 253 20.86 1.73 -1.64
N LYS A 254 21.65 2.75 -2.00
CA LYS A 254 22.34 3.60 -1.03
C LYS A 254 21.35 4.42 -0.19
N VAL A 255 20.32 4.98 -0.83
CA VAL A 255 19.25 5.70 -0.12
C VAL A 255 18.51 4.77 0.85
N LEU A 256 18.28 3.51 0.47
CA LEU A 256 17.71 2.50 1.37
C LEU A 256 18.56 2.32 2.64
N ILE A 257 19.87 2.22 2.50
CA ILE A 257 20.80 2.10 3.64
C ILE A 257 20.69 3.32 4.54
N ASP A 258 20.68 4.52 3.96
CA ASP A 258 20.55 5.77 4.72
C ASP A 258 19.22 5.83 5.47
N LEU A 259 18.12 5.39 4.85
CA LEU A 259 16.82 5.28 5.51
C LEU A 259 16.86 4.27 6.66
N VAL A 260 17.43 3.09 6.46
CA VAL A 260 17.53 2.07 7.53
C VAL A 260 18.33 2.62 8.73
N ILE A 261 19.46 3.30 8.48
CA ILE A 261 20.26 3.92 9.55
C ILE A 261 19.43 4.98 10.29
N ARG A 262 18.79 5.89 9.55
CA ARG A 262 17.98 6.97 10.12
C ARG A 262 16.84 6.43 10.96
N GLU A 263 16.01 5.55 10.39
CA GLU A 263 14.85 4.97 11.07
C GLU A 263 15.26 4.21 12.34
N CYS A 264 16.32 3.40 12.29
CA CYS A 264 16.75 2.63 13.45
C CYS A 264 17.31 3.49 14.59
N THR A 265 17.90 4.64 14.25
CA THR A 265 18.44 5.62 15.20
C THR A 265 17.34 6.46 15.84
N ASP A 266 16.37 6.91 15.04
CA ASP A 266 15.36 7.87 15.47
C ASP A 266 14.16 7.21 16.18
N LEU A 267 13.89 5.92 15.92
CA LEU A 267 12.76 5.22 16.53
C LEU A 267 12.91 5.11 18.07
N PRO A 268 11.79 5.16 18.84
CA PRO A 268 11.78 4.77 20.25
C PRO A 268 12.21 3.31 20.48
N GLN A 269 12.79 2.96 21.64
CA GLN A 269 13.36 1.63 21.88
C GLN A 269 12.32 0.50 21.79
N GLU A 270 11.12 0.76 22.28
CA GLU A 270 9.97 -0.15 22.31
C GLU A 270 9.33 -0.36 20.93
N HIS A 271 9.67 0.47 19.94
CA HIS A 271 8.93 0.53 18.68
C HIS A 271 9.17 -0.72 17.80
N VAL A 272 8.09 -1.46 17.52
CA VAL A 272 8.14 -2.75 16.80
C VAL A 272 8.62 -2.64 15.34
N THR A 273 8.42 -1.48 14.69
CA THR A 273 8.96 -1.21 13.33
C THR A 273 10.47 -1.45 13.23
N ARG A 274 11.23 -1.31 14.32
CA ARG A 274 12.67 -1.62 14.32
C ARG A 274 12.94 -3.06 13.88
N LEU A 275 12.06 -4.01 14.21
CA LEU A 275 12.20 -5.40 13.76
C LEU A 275 12.14 -5.49 12.22
N HIS A 276 11.20 -4.79 11.59
CA HIS A 276 11.07 -4.75 10.13
C HIS A 276 12.29 -4.09 9.47
N CYS A 277 12.82 -3.02 10.06
CA CYS A 277 14.07 -2.41 9.59
C CYS A 277 15.26 -3.37 9.73
N MET A 278 15.37 -4.13 10.83
CA MET A 278 16.43 -5.13 11.01
C MET A 278 16.29 -6.31 10.04
N GLN A 279 15.07 -6.77 9.78
CA GLN A 279 14.81 -7.79 8.75
C GLN A 279 15.23 -7.30 7.36
N LEU A 280 14.93 -6.05 7.01
CA LEU A 280 15.40 -5.45 5.77
C LEU A 280 16.93 -5.30 5.75
N LEU A 281 17.55 -4.87 6.85
CA LEU A 281 19.00 -4.72 6.96
C LEU A 281 19.72 -6.05 6.72
N GLU A 282 19.20 -7.16 7.25
CA GLU A 282 19.74 -8.48 6.95
C GLU A 282 19.73 -8.78 5.44
N ARG A 283 18.64 -8.43 4.73
CA ARG A 283 18.55 -8.59 3.27
C ARG A 283 19.52 -7.67 2.53
N VAL A 284 19.69 -6.44 3.00
CA VAL A 284 20.68 -5.49 2.47
C VAL A 284 22.09 -6.07 2.58
N LEU A 285 22.50 -6.53 3.76
CA LEU A 285 23.83 -7.08 4.00
C LEU A 285 24.08 -8.38 3.23
N GLY A 286 23.03 -9.20 3.05
CA GLY A 286 23.08 -10.42 2.24
C GLY A 286 23.01 -10.20 0.73
N SER A 287 22.75 -8.98 0.24
CA SER A 287 22.58 -8.71 -1.18
C SER A 287 23.92 -8.48 -1.89
N GLN A 288 24.04 -8.99 -3.12
CA GLN A 288 25.20 -8.71 -3.98
C GLN A 288 25.37 -7.21 -4.26
N LEU A 289 24.28 -6.43 -4.22
CA LEU A 289 24.33 -4.98 -4.37
C LEU A 289 25.19 -4.32 -3.29
N TYR A 290 25.19 -4.84 -2.05
CA TYR A 290 26.01 -4.26 -0.98
C TYR A 290 27.49 -4.33 -1.31
N LEU A 291 27.95 -5.48 -1.83
CA LEU A 291 29.33 -5.63 -2.32
C LEU A 291 29.62 -4.72 -3.51
N GLN A 292 28.68 -4.59 -4.46
CA GLN A 292 28.83 -3.70 -5.62
C GLN A 292 28.91 -2.22 -5.22
N THR A 293 28.22 -1.83 -4.14
CA THR A 293 28.30 -0.47 -3.58
C THR A 293 29.55 -0.22 -2.76
N GLN A 294 30.50 -1.16 -2.73
CA GLN A 294 31.71 -1.13 -1.90
C GLN A 294 31.39 -1.06 -0.40
N MET A 295 30.34 -1.78 0.02
CA MET A 295 29.87 -1.83 1.41
C MET A 295 29.58 -0.43 1.94
N TYR A 296 28.76 0.32 1.20
CA TYR A 296 28.41 1.70 1.52
C TYR A 296 27.94 1.84 2.98
N ARG A 297 28.50 2.80 3.73
CA ARG A 297 28.17 3.09 5.14
C ARG A 297 28.46 1.92 6.11
N LYS A 298 29.34 0.96 5.73
CA LYS A 298 29.76 -0.19 6.55
C LYS A 298 30.01 0.14 8.03
N ARG A 299 30.85 1.13 8.30
CA ARG A 299 31.22 1.53 9.67
C ARG A 299 30.04 2.06 10.48
N GLU A 300 29.14 2.79 9.84
CA GLU A 300 27.96 3.35 10.52
C GLU A 300 26.93 2.26 10.79
N LEU A 301 26.76 1.29 9.88
CA LEU A 301 25.94 0.11 10.11
C LEU A 301 26.47 -0.75 11.26
N TRP A 302 27.78 -0.96 11.32
CA TRP A 302 28.42 -1.64 12.44
C TRP A 302 28.17 -0.91 13.77
N GLY A 303 28.51 0.38 13.83
CA GLY A 303 28.31 1.20 15.04
C GLY A 303 26.84 1.30 15.46
N LEU A 304 25.91 1.32 14.51
CA LEU A 304 24.46 1.26 14.78
C LEU A 304 24.08 -0.05 15.48
N LEU A 305 24.52 -1.21 14.94
CA LEU A 305 24.22 -2.52 15.52
C LEU A 305 24.82 -2.68 16.92
N GLU A 306 26.07 -2.24 17.13
CA GLU A 306 26.69 -2.23 18.46
C GLU A 306 25.95 -1.34 19.44
N SER A 307 25.56 -0.13 19.02
CA SER A 307 24.81 0.82 19.84
C SER A 307 23.45 0.25 20.25
N LEU A 308 22.71 -0.33 19.31
CA LEU A 308 21.41 -0.95 19.58
C LEU A 308 21.54 -2.18 20.48
N LEU A 309 22.54 -3.04 20.24
CA LEU A 309 22.82 -4.19 21.10
C LEU A 309 23.17 -3.74 22.52
N GLY A 310 24.00 -2.71 22.66
CA GLY A 310 24.37 -2.14 23.95
C GLY A 310 23.20 -1.49 24.68
N ALA A 311 22.31 -0.79 23.97
CA ALA A 311 21.08 -0.24 24.54
C ALA A 311 20.14 -1.36 25.01
N GLY A 312 19.96 -2.40 24.20
CA GLY A 312 19.04 -3.48 24.52
C GLY A 312 19.54 -4.47 25.58
N ALA A 313 20.85 -4.48 25.87
CA ALA A 313 21.47 -5.31 26.91
C ALA A 313 21.40 -4.69 28.33
N ARG A 314 20.93 -3.45 28.46
CA ARG A 314 20.75 -2.79 29.77
C ARG A 314 19.62 -3.45 30.55
N GLU A 315 19.72 -3.47 31.87
CA GLU A 315 18.73 -4.08 32.76
C GLU A 315 17.34 -3.42 32.66
N ASP A 316 17.31 -2.13 32.35
CA ASP A 316 16.10 -1.30 32.18
C ASP A 316 15.62 -1.17 30.73
N SER A 317 16.20 -1.96 29.81
CA SER A 317 15.86 -1.94 28.39
C SER A 317 14.39 -2.30 28.17
N VAL A 318 13.70 -1.46 27.39
CA VAL A 318 12.34 -1.72 26.88
C VAL A 318 12.36 -2.25 25.43
N MET A 319 13.53 -2.57 24.90
CA MET A 319 13.67 -3.06 23.53
C MET A 319 13.03 -4.45 23.37
N PRO A 320 12.17 -4.67 22.35
CA PRO A 320 11.53 -5.96 22.16
C PRO A 320 12.55 -7.08 21.95
N LYS A 321 12.28 -8.24 22.56
CA LYS A 321 13.17 -9.41 22.51
C LYS A 321 13.48 -9.84 21.06
N ASP A 322 12.48 -9.86 20.20
CA ASP A 322 12.65 -10.27 18.80
C ASP A 322 13.59 -9.34 18.03
N VAL A 323 13.61 -8.04 18.37
CA VAL A 323 14.56 -7.07 17.80
C VAL A 323 15.97 -7.40 18.26
N MET A 324 16.16 -7.66 19.54
CA MET A 324 17.46 -8.03 20.11
C MET A 324 18.01 -9.34 19.52
N ASP A 325 17.15 -10.34 19.40
CA ASP A 325 17.53 -11.63 18.81
C ASP A 325 17.88 -11.45 17.33
N LYS A 326 17.18 -10.56 16.62
CA LYS A 326 17.50 -10.24 15.22
C LYS A 326 18.84 -9.50 15.07
N ILE A 327 19.14 -8.53 15.93
CA ILE A 327 20.44 -7.82 15.93
C ILE A 327 21.59 -8.80 16.16
N LYS A 328 21.45 -9.69 17.17
CA LYS A 328 22.46 -10.74 17.45
C LYS A 328 22.65 -11.64 16.23
N GLN A 329 21.56 -12.07 15.59
CA GLN A 329 21.63 -12.88 14.38
C GLN A 329 22.40 -12.18 13.25
N ILE A 330 22.11 -10.90 13.01
CA ILE A 330 22.81 -10.11 11.99
C ILE A 330 24.31 -10.02 12.30
N LEU A 331 24.66 -9.69 13.53
CA LEU A 331 26.05 -9.59 13.95
C LEU A 331 26.77 -10.94 13.78
N VAL A 332 26.18 -12.05 14.22
CA VAL A 332 26.78 -13.38 14.04
C VAL A 332 26.99 -13.74 12.57
N ASN A 333 26.02 -13.42 11.71
CA ASN A 333 26.06 -13.81 10.30
C ASN A 333 26.94 -12.90 9.43
N TYR A 334 27.11 -11.64 9.82
CA TYR A 334 27.73 -10.61 8.99
C TYR A 334 28.89 -9.87 9.67
N VAL A 335 29.39 -10.34 10.82
CA VAL A 335 30.54 -9.71 11.51
C VAL A 335 31.76 -9.60 10.58
N ASP A 336 32.15 -10.66 9.89
CA ASP A 336 33.32 -10.65 9.00
C ASP A 336 33.17 -9.68 7.82
N LEU A 337 31.93 -9.35 7.46
CA LEU A 337 31.62 -8.37 6.44
C LEU A 337 31.67 -6.94 6.99
N LEU A 338 31.36 -6.75 8.27
CA LEU A 338 31.17 -5.46 8.92
C LEU A 338 32.36 -4.98 9.78
N ASP A 339 33.21 -5.89 10.25
CA ASP A 339 34.55 -5.62 10.81
C ASP A 339 35.55 -5.35 9.66
#